data_AF-A0A352KC20-F1
#
_entry.id   AF-A0A352KC20-F1
#
_cell.length_a   1.000
_cell.length_b   1.000
_cell.length_c   1.000
_cell.angle_alpha   90.00
_cell.angle_beta   90.00
_cell.angle_gamma   90.00
#
_symmetry.space_group_name_H-M   'P 1'
#
loop_
_entity.id
_entity.type
_entity.pdbx_description
1 polymer ?
#
loop_
_entity_poly.entity_id
_entity_poly.type
_entity_poly.pdbx_seq_one_letter_code
_entity_poly.pdbx_strand_id
1 'polypeptide(L)'
;AAVDLALQSGALDDAWFRIAAGKARAGEAAGKAASIAHQAHGAFGFTYEHILHFSTRRLWSWRAEYGTGERWAEALGKRVVEIGADNLWEVMTAND
;
A
#
# COMPACT_ATOMS: atom_id res chain seq x y z
N ALA A 1 -5.75 -17.75 -1.88
CA ALA A 1 -6.79 -18.80 -2.00
C ALA A 1 -8.04 -18.46 -1.20
N ALA A 2 -8.04 -18.52 0.14
CA ALA A 2 -9.24 -18.22 0.95
C ALA A 2 -9.66 -16.74 0.89
N VAL A 3 -8.69 -15.81 0.95
CA VAL A 3 -8.96 -14.37 0.77
C VAL A 3 -9.50 -14.11 -0.64
N ASP A 4 -8.81 -14.57 -1.68
CA ASP A 4 -9.24 -14.34 -3.07
C ASP A 4 -10.66 -14.88 -3.36
N LEU A 5 -11.05 -16.00 -2.73
CA LEU A 5 -12.41 -16.54 -2.82
C LEU A 5 -13.44 -15.65 -2.10
N ALA A 6 -13.09 -15.13 -0.92
CA ALA A 6 -13.96 -14.22 -0.18
C ALA A 6 -14.18 -12.90 -0.94
N LEU A 7 -13.18 -12.43 -1.69
CA LEU A 7 -13.31 -11.28 -2.59
C LEU A 7 -14.26 -11.56 -3.74
N GLN A 8 -14.12 -12.71 -4.40
CA GLN A 8 -15.01 -13.10 -5.49
C GLN A 8 -16.47 -13.25 -5.03
N SER A 9 -16.69 -13.59 -3.75
CA SER A 9 -18.03 -13.74 -3.16
C SER A 9 -18.70 -12.41 -2.73
N GLY A 10 -18.00 -11.29 -2.81
CA GLY A 10 -18.50 -9.99 -2.33
C GLY A 10 -18.46 -9.80 -0.81
N ALA A 11 -18.21 -10.87 -0.04
CA ALA A 11 -18.32 -10.89 1.42
C ALA A 11 -17.33 -9.96 2.15
N LEU A 12 -16.28 -9.49 1.47
CA LEU A 12 -15.26 -8.61 2.03
C LEU A 12 -15.05 -7.35 1.18
N ASP A 13 -15.97 -6.96 0.31
CA ASP A 13 -15.71 -5.92 -0.71
C ASP A 13 -15.24 -4.58 -0.11
N ASP A 14 -15.89 -4.09 0.96
CA ASP A 14 -15.45 -2.87 1.66
C ASP A 14 -14.08 -3.07 2.34
N ALA A 15 -13.94 -4.16 3.12
CA ALA A 15 -12.70 -4.46 3.83
C ALA A 15 -11.52 -4.63 2.87
N TRP A 16 -11.73 -5.27 1.72
CA TRP A 16 -10.71 -5.45 0.70
C TRP A 16 -10.31 -4.14 0.06
N PHE A 17 -11.28 -3.30 -0.30
CA PHE A 17 -10.99 -2.01 -0.90
C PHE A 17 -10.09 -1.18 0.04
N ARG A 18 -10.42 -1.17 1.34
CA ARG A 18 -9.64 -0.50 2.38
C ARG A 18 -8.25 -1.10 2.57
N ILE A 19 -8.13 -2.44 2.59
CA ILE A 19 -6.84 -3.13 2.69
C ILE A 19 -5.96 -2.83 1.47
N ALA A 20 -6.52 -2.91 0.27
CA ALA A 20 -5.83 -2.66 -0.98
C ALA A 20 -5.35 -1.20 -1.05
N ALA A 21 -6.23 -0.23 -0.76
CA ALA A 21 -5.90 1.19 -0.70
C ALA A 21 -4.84 1.47 0.36
N GLY A 22 -4.99 0.91 1.56
CA GLY A 22 -4.01 1.03 2.65
C GLY A 22 -2.64 0.47 2.28
N LYS A 23 -2.58 -0.71 1.68
CA LYS A 23 -1.33 -1.34 1.23
C LYS A 23 -0.65 -0.54 0.13
N ALA A 24 -1.40 -0.07 -0.87
CA ALA A 24 -0.87 0.78 -1.92
C ALA A 24 -0.29 2.08 -1.35
N ARG A 25 -1.05 2.75 -0.47
CA ARG A 25 -0.63 4.02 0.11
C ARG A 25 0.56 3.90 1.05
N ALA A 26 0.59 2.88 1.90
CA ALA A 26 1.71 2.60 2.80
C ALA A 26 2.98 2.27 2.00
N GLY A 27 2.87 1.49 0.92
CA GLY A 27 4.02 1.15 0.06
C GLY A 27 4.63 2.36 -0.66
N GLU A 28 3.80 3.30 -1.12
CA GLU A 28 4.25 4.57 -1.70
C GLU A 28 4.92 5.45 -0.65
N ALA A 29 4.29 5.60 0.52
CA ALA A 29 4.79 6.42 1.62
C ALA A 29 6.14 5.90 2.13
N ALA A 30 6.34 4.59 2.20
CA ALA A 30 7.59 3.96 2.62
C ALA A 30 8.80 4.42 1.78
N GLY A 31 8.63 4.52 0.45
CA GLY A 31 9.70 5.00 -0.44
C GLY A 31 10.04 6.47 -0.21
N LYS A 32 9.02 7.33 -0.07
CA LYS A 32 9.20 8.76 0.19
C LYS A 32 9.84 9.01 1.56
N ALA A 33 9.37 8.33 2.60
CA ALA A 33 9.92 8.43 3.95
C ALA A 33 11.39 8.00 4.00
N ALA A 34 11.74 6.89 3.35
CA ALA A 34 13.14 6.45 3.24
C ALA A 34 14.02 7.50 2.54
N SER A 35 13.52 8.09 1.45
CA SER A 35 14.25 9.14 0.70
C SER A 35 14.50 10.39 1.56
N ILE A 36 13.45 10.91 2.20
CA ILE A 36 13.53 12.10 3.07
C ILE A 36 14.48 11.85 4.25
N ALA A 37 14.37 10.68 4.88
CA ALA A 37 15.23 10.33 6.01
C ALA A 37 16.70 10.27 5.59
N HIS A 38 17.03 9.67 4.44
CA HIS A 38 18.41 9.64 3.94
C HIS A 38 18.92 11.03 3.56
N GLN A 39 18.08 11.89 2.98
CA GLN A 39 18.45 13.28 2.70
C GLN A 39 18.77 14.07 3.98
N ALA A 40 18.01 13.85 5.06
CA ALA A 40 18.23 14.53 6.33
C ALA A 40 19.52 14.09 7.05
N HIS A 41 19.92 12.81 6.92
CA HIS A 41 21.09 12.25 7.62
C HIS A 41 22.37 12.24 6.78
N GLY A 42 22.27 12.46 5.46
CA GLY A 42 23.40 12.40 4.54
C GLY A 42 24.09 11.02 4.53
N ALA A 43 25.40 11.01 4.26
CA ALA A 43 26.18 9.77 4.20
C ALA A 43 26.18 8.98 5.53
N PHE A 44 26.03 9.67 6.67
CA PHE A 44 25.93 9.03 7.99
C PHE A 44 24.69 8.13 8.12
N GLY A 45 23.61 8.44 7.39
CA GLY A 45 22.41 7.60 7.33
C GLY A 45 22.63 6.20 6.74
N PHE A 46 23.75 5.98 6.05
CA PHE A 46 24.14 4.70 5.44
C PHE A 46 25.20 3.92 6.22
N THR A 47 25.81 4.52 7.25
CA THR A 47 26.83 3.83 8.04
C THR A 47 26.20 2.91 9.07
N TYR A 48 26.99 1.96 9.60
CA TYR A 48 26.49 0.95 10.54
C TYR A 48 26.02 1.58 11.86
N GLU A 49 26.64 2.69 12.25
CA GLU A 49 26.41 3.42 13.49
C GLU A 49 25.01 4.04 13.57
N HIS A 50 24.35 4.23 12.43
CA HIS A 50 23.01 4.82 12.37
C HIS A 50 21.94 3.80 11.98
N ILE A 51 20.86 3.69 12.77
CA ILE A 51 19.81 2.68 12.59
C ILE A 51 19.01 2.81 11.28
N LEU A 52 19.09 3.97 10.62
CA LEU A 52 18.28 4.32 9.44
C LEU A 52 18.38 3.26 8.33
N HIS A 53 19.59 2.80 8.00
CA HIS A 53 19.78 1.86 6.90
C HIS A 53 19.09 0.49 7.15
N PHE A 54 18.98 0.05 8.41
CA PHE A 54 18.24 -1.17 8.76
C PHE A 54 16.73 -0.99 8.53
N SER A 55 16.18 0.14 8.99
CA SER A 55 14.75 0.44 8.82
C SER A 55 14.39 0.63 7.35
N THR A 56 15.20 1.36 6.56
CA THR A 56 14.89 1.59 5.14
C THR A 56 15.00 0.33 4.30
N ARG A 57 15.91 -0.60 4.63
CA ARG A 57 15.98 -1.92 3.97
C ARG A 57 14.73 -2.75 4.24
N ARG A 58 14.19 -2.73 5.46
CA ARG A 58 12.91 -3.38 5.77
C ARG A 58 11.74 -2.75 5.01
N LEU A 59 11.67 -1.41 4.96
CA LEU A 59 10.65 -0.71 4.18
C LEU A 59 10.69 -1.10 2.69
N TRP A 60 11.88 -1.29 2.12
CA TRP A 60 12.06 -1.78 0.75
C TRP A 60 11.65 -3.24 0.55
N SER A 61 11.82 -4.10 1.55
CA SER A 61 11.30 -5.47 1.48
C SER A 61 9.76 -5.46 1.53
N TRP A 62 9.19 -4.84 2.56
CA TRP A 62 7.75 -4.86 2.82
C TRP A 62 6.90 -4.18 1.73
N ARG A 63 7.45 -3.20 1.00
CA ARG A 63 6.71 -2.59 -0.12
C ARG A 63 6.44 -3.59 -1.25
N ALA A 64 7.31 -4.57 -1.45
CA ALA A 64 7.18 -5.58 -2.51
C ALA A 64 6.45 -6.85 -2.03
N GLU A 65 6.42 -7.10 -0.72
CA GLU A 65 5.71 -8.23 -0.13
C GLU A 65 4.18 -8.04 -0.20
N TYR A 66 3.45 -9.16 -0.31
CA TYR A 66 1.98 -9.20 -0.38
C TYR A 66 1.40 -8.31 -1.49
N GLY A 67 2.09 -8.26 -2.63
CA GLY A 67 1.70 -7.45 -3.78
C GLY A 67 2.34 -6.06 -3.75
N THR A 68 2.85 -5.65 -4.92
CA THR A 68 3.47 -4.34 -5.13
C THR A 68 2.43 -3.23 -5.20
N GLY A 69 2.88 -1.98 -5.09
CA GLY A 69 2.01 -0.82 -5.25
C GLY A 69 1.31 -0.80 -6.61
N GLU A 70 2.00 -1.18 -7.68
CA GLU A 70 1.41 -1.24 -9.03
C GLU A 70 0.29 -2.27 -9.11
N ARG A 71 0.52 -3.48 -8.55
CA ARG A 71 -0.50 -4.54 -8.53
C ARG A 71 -1.76 -4.09 -7.78
N TRP A 72 -1.61 -3.43 -6.63
CA TRP A 72 -2.75 -2.95 -5.85
C TRP A 72 -3.46 -1.78 -6.53
N ALA A 73 -2.73 -0.87 -7.16
CA ALA A 73 -3.31 0.22 -7.96
C ALA A 73 -4.12 -0.31 -9.14
N GLU A 74 -3.61 -1.33 -9.85
CA GLU A 74 -4.32 -1.98 -10.96
C GLU A 74 -5.60 -2.67 -10.47
N ALA A 75 -5.50 -3.43 -9.37
CA ALA A 75 -6.65 -4.13 -8.80
C ALA A 75 -7.74 -3.17 -8.33
N LEU A 76 -7.37 -2.08 -7.65
CA LEU A 76 -8.29 -1.01 -7.26
C LEU A 76 -8.94 -0.38 -8.50
N GLY A 77 -8.16 -0.05 -9.53
CA GLY A 77 -8.67 0.53 -10.77
C GLY A 77 -9.71 -0.36 -11.45
N LYS A 78 -9.43 -1.67 -11.55
CA LYS A 78 -10.39 -2.66 -12.07
C LYS A 78 -11.68 -2.69 -11.26
N ARG A 79 -11.56 -2.68 -9.93
CA ARG A 79 -12.73 -2.66 -9.05
C ARG A 79 -13.57 -1.39 -9.23
N VAL A 80 -12.94 -0.23 -9.35
CA VAL A 80 -13.65 1.04 -9.59
C VAL A 80 -14.39 1.02 -10.93
N VAL A 81 -13.80 0.42 -11.97
CA VAL A 81 -14.48 0.25 -13.27
C VAL A 81 -15.72 -0.65 -13.15
N GLU A 82 -15.64 -1.73 -12.35
CA GLU A 82 -16.78 -2.65 -12.14
C GLU A 82 -17.94 -2.01 -11.38
N ILE A 83 -17.66 -1.25 -10.32
CA ILE A 83 -18.71 -0.60 -9.52
C ILE A 83 -19.24 0.68 -10.18
N GLY A 84 -18.51 1.25 -11.14
CA GLY A 84 -18.82 2.53 -11.77
C GLY A 84 -18.25 3.72 -10.99
N ALA A 85 -17.69 4.69 -11.71
CA ALA A 85 -16.97 5.82 -11.11
C ALA A 85 -17.86 6.67 -10.16
N ASP A 86 -19.15 6.79 -10.46
CA ASP A 86 -20.10 7.56 -9.64
C ASP A 86 -20.28 6.96 -8.23
N ASN A 87 -20.08 5.64 -8.09
CA ASN A 87 -20.22 4.92 -6.82
C ASN A 87 -18.92 4.88 -5.99
N LEU A 88 -17.81 5.40 -6.53
CA LEU A 88 -16.50 5.37 -5.86
C LEU A 88 -16.53 6.09 -4.52
N TRP A 89 -17.09 7.30 -4.48
CA TRP A 89 -17.08 8.11 -3.28
C TRP A 89 -17.87 7.47 -2.15
N GLU A 90 -19.02 6.89 -2.47
CA GLU A 90 -19.84 6.14 -1.53
C GLU A 90 -19.05 4.95 -0.97
N VAL A 91 -18.46 4.11 -1.83
CA VAL A 91 -17.65 2.95 -1.38
C VAL A 91 -16.45 3.37 -0.52
N MET A 92 -15.81 4.51 -0.81
CA MET A 92 -14.69 5.01 -0.01
C MET A 92 -15.09 5.52 1.38
N THR A 93 -16.32 5.97 1.54
CA THR A 93 -16.79 6.68 2.75
C THR A 93 -17.87 5.93 3.51
N ALA A 94 -18.32 4.77 3.03
CA ALA A 94 -19.45 4.01 3.55
C ALA A 94 -19.31 3.45 4.99
N ASN A 95 -18.33 3.90 5.79
CA ASN A 95 -18.14 3.47 7.18
C ASN A 95 -17.38 4.51 8.03
N ASP A 96 -17.86 5.75 8.03
CA ASP A 96 -17.71 6.68 9.17
C ASP A 96 -18.94 6.60 10.09
#